data_AF-A0A7C7RFK4-F1
#
_entry.id   AF-A0A7C7RFK4-F1
#
_cell.length_a   1.000
_cell.length_b   1.000
_cell.length_c   1.000
_cell.angle_alpha   90.00
_cell.angle_beta   90.00
_cell.angle_gamma   90.00
#
_symmetry.space_group_name_H-M   'P 1'
#
loop_
_entity.id
_entity.type
_entity.pdbx_description
1 polymer ?
#
loop_
_entity_poly.entity_id
_entity_poly.type
_entity_poly.pdbx_seq_one_letter_code
_entity_poly.pdbx_strand_id
1 'polypeptide(L)'
;YEVLSDEKKRQEYDTFGADFQQRAGGAGFSRGQAGGFDFSDLFGGGGRTFSSSGNPFGGQGGDPSDIFGNLFGGGGGCQGRAPGPSRGGNAEHQVEIEFAEAVRGTDLKLRIDNQQVNVKVPSGTVDGSRLRLKGKGHPGTNNGPAGDLILTVKVRPDRIFTMQGRDILCQVEVPLTTALLGGKIEVPTFSGKAMLKVKEGAQNGQKMRLRGKGVAAARGLVAGDQIVELKITIPKSLTPKAKELIEKLEKEL
;
A
#
# COMPACT_ATOMS: atom_id res chain seq x y z
N TYR A 1 -15.77 -8.05 -19.78
CA TYR A 1 -15.95 -9.02 -20.87
C TYR A 1 -15.47 -10.36 -20.32
N GLU A 2 -16.37 -11.33 -20.28
CA GLU A 2 -16.16 -12.78 -20.09
C GLU A 2 -15.40 -13.28 -18.85
N VAL A 3 -16.16 -13.55 -17.77
CA VAL A 3 -16.21 -14.87 -17.09
C VAL A 3 -17.65 -15.07 -16.57
N LEU A 4 -18.51 -15.59 -17.44
CA LEU A 4 -19.57 -16.55 -17.10
C LEU A 4 -18.92 -17.70 -16.30
N SER A 5 -19.49 -18.39 -15.31
CA SER A 5 -20.85 -18.90 -15.16
C SER A 5 -20.84 -19.77 -13.89
N ASP A 6 -21.60 -19.41 -12.87
CA ASP A 6 -21.93 -20.33 -11.77
C ASP A 6 -23.45 -20.59 -11.82
N GLU A 7 -23.86 -21.57 -12.63
CA GLU A 7 -25.27 -22.01 -12.74
C GLU A 7 -25.79 -22.65 -11.44
N LYS A 8 -24.90 -23.12 -10.56
CA LYS A 8 -25.25 -23.77 -9.28
C LYS A 8 -25.80 -22.81 -8.22
N LYS A 9 -25.37 -21.54 -8.19
CA LYS A 9 -25.80 -20.56 -7.17
C LYS A 9 -27.18 -19.98 -7.42
N ARG A 10 -27.71 -20.13 -8.64
CA ARG A 10 -29.08 -19.73 -8.98
C ARG A 10 -30.10 -20.79 -8.56
N GLN A 11 -29.75 -22.07 -8.68
CA GLN A 11 -30.63 -23.18 -8.27
C GLN A 11 -30.83 -23.25 -6.74
N GLU A 12 -29.81 -22.94 -5.94
CA GLU A 12 -29.94 -22.93 -4.47
C GLU A 12 -30.82 -21.78 -3.94
N TYR A 13 -30.92 -20.66 -4.66
CA TYR A 13 -31.77 -19.52 -4.26
C TYR A 13 -33.25 -19.77 -4.56
N ASP A 14 -33.56 -20.43 -5.68
CA ASP A 14 -34.94 -20.76 -6.04
C ASP A 14 -35.51 -21.91 -5.18
N THR A 15 -34.66 -22.83 -4.71
CA THR A 15 -35.07 -23.98 -3.88
C THR A 15 -35.46 -23.56 -2.46
N PHE A 16 -34.87 -22.49 -1.92
CA PHE A 16 -35.16 -22.03 -0.56
C PHE A 16 -36.20 -20.89 -0.46
N GLY A 17 -36.56 -20.26 -1.59
CA GLY A 17 -37.62 -19.25 -1.64
C GLY A 17 -39.03 -19.82 -1.85
N ALA A 18 -39.17 -20.91 -2.61
CA ALA A 18 -40.48 -21.48 -2.93
C ALA A 18 -41.11 -22.29 -1.78
N ASP A 19 -40.31 -22.90 -0.91
CA ASP A 19 -40.81 -23.76 0.18
C ASP A 19 -41.13 -23.00 1.47
N PHE A 20 -40.68 -21.74 1.59
CA PHE A 20 -41.08 -20.84 2.68
C PHE A 20 -42.51 -20.29 2.47
N GLN A 21 -42.92 -20.11 1.21
CA GLN A 21 -44.23 -19.54 0.89
C GLN A 21 -45.35 -20.57 0.80
N GLN A 22 -45.04 -21.88 0.82
CA GLN A 22 -46.05 -22.95 0.83
C GLN A 22 -46.32 -23.55 2.21
N ARG A 23 -45.52 -23.21 3.24
CA ARG A 23 -45.81 -23.56 4.64
C ARG A 23 -46.22 -22.37 5.53
N ALA A 24 -46.17 -21.15 5.01
CA ALA A 24 -46.56 -19.91 5.70
C ALA A 24 -47.88 -19.30 5.16
N GLY A 25 -48.83 -20.15 4.78
CA GLY A 25 -50.11 -19.73 4.23
C GLY A 25 -51.29 -20.53 4.76
N GLY A 26 -51.73 -20.25 5.98
CA GLY A 26 -53.08 -20.62 6.44
C GLY A 26 -53.20 -21.15 7.86
N ALA A 27 -53.14 -20.27 8.86
CA ALA A 27 -53.96 -20.35 10.07
C ALA A 27 -53.81 -19.05 10.86
N GLY A 28 -54.90 -18.30 10.99
CA GLY A 28 -54.92 -16.95 11.53
C GLY A 28 -54.45 -16.84 12.97
N PHE A 29 -53.89 -15.68 13.28
CA PHE A 29 -53.78 -15.14 14.64
C PHE A 29 -55.19 -14.93 15.20
N SER A 30 -55.73 -15.97 15.86
CA SER A 30 -56.87 -15.82 16.76
C SER A 30 -56.37 -15.61 18.18
N ARG A 31 -56.76 -14.47 18.72
CA ARG A 31 -56.59 -14.00 20.08
C ARG A 31 -57.34 -14.92 21.05
N GLY A 32 -56.60 -15.59 21.94
CA GLY A 32 -57.17 -16.15 23.17
C GLY A 32 -56.60 -17.50 23.57
N GLN A 33 -56.26 -17.59 24.86
CA GLN A 33 -56.15 -18.79 25.68
C GLN A 33 -54.75 -19.41 25.89
N ALA A 34 -54.36 -19.31 27.16
CA ALA A 34 -53.32 -20.01 27.92
C ALA A 34 -52.78 -21.32 27.32
N GLY A 35 -51.44 -21.43 27.33
CA GLY A 35 -50.71 -22.68 27.17
C GLY A 35 -49.22 -22.41 27.15
N GLY A 36 -48.52 -22.73 28.24
CA GLY A 36 -47.07 -22.57 28.37
C GLY A 36 -46.32 -23.46 27.39
N PHE A 37 -45.22 -22.95 26.86
CA PHE A 37 -44.25 -23.76 26.14
C PHE A 37 -43.42 -24.53 27.17
N ASP A 38 -43.59 -25.85 27.20
CA ASP A 38 -42.85 -26.77 28.05
C ASP A 38 -41.61 -27.28 27.31
N PHE A 39 -40.44 -27.09 27.92
CA PHE A 39 -39.14 -27.49 27.39
C PHE A 39 -38.84 -28.98 27.67
N SER A 40 -39.74 -29.69 28.37
CA SER A 40 -39.64 -31.14 28.63
C SER A 40 -39.79 -32.00 27.38
N ASP A 41 -40.48 -31.51 26.34
CA ASP A 41 -40.78 -32.29 25.13
C ASP A 41 -39.62 -32.30 24.11
N LEU A 42 -38.60 -31.45 24.30
CA LEU A 42 -37.39 -31.47 23.49
C LEU A 42 -36.43 -32.61 23.89
N PHE A 43 -36.58 -33.14 25.11
CA PHE A 43 -35.71 -34.18 25.70
C PHE A 43 -36.47 -35.48 26.05
N GLY A 44 -37.65 -35.70 25.48
CA GLY A 44 -38.51 -36.84 25.79
C GLY A 44 -38.73 -37.79 24.61
N GLY A 45 -37.73 -38.61 24.25
CA GLY A 45 -37.94 -39.65 23.24
C GLY A 45 -36.77 -40.61 23.05
N GLY A 46 -36.82 -41.77 23.70
CA GLY A 46 -35.99 -42.94 23.38
C GLY A 46 -34.95 -43.31 24.43
N GLY A 47 -35.23 -44.37 25.18
CA GLY A 47 -34.49 -44.78 26.37
C GLY A 47 -32.97 -44.93 26.22
N ARG A 48 -32.24 -44.23 27.10
CA ARG A 48 -31.04 -44.74 27.78
C ARG A 48 -31.13 -44.30 29.24
N THR A 49 -31.20 -45.28 30.13
CA THR A 49 -31.18 -45.11 31.58
C THR A 49 -29.83 -44.54 32.02
N PHE A 50 -29.78 -43.26 32.36
CA PHE A 50 -28.70 -42.71 33.18
C PHE A 50 -29.16 -42.78 34.64
N SER A 51 -28.79 -43.86 35.32
CA SER A 51 -28.88 -43.92 36.78
C SER A 51 -27.76 -43.05 37.35
N SER A 52 -28.08 -41.80 37.67
CA SER A 52 -27.27 -41.00 38.58
C SER A 52 -28.20 -40.22 39.48
N SER A 53 -28.23 -40.66 40.74
CA SER A 53 -28.90 -40.00 41.85
C SER A 53 -28.38 -38.57 41.99
N GLY A 54 -29.19 -37.57 41.62
CA GLY A 54 -28.92 -36.18 41.95
C GLY A 54 -29.65 -35.19 41.06
N ASN A 55 -30.61 -34.45 41.64
CA ASN A 55 -31.27 -33.29 41.04
C ASN A 55 -30.25 -32.32 40.37
N PRO A 56 -30.39 -31.99 39.07
CA PRO A 56 -29.53 -30.99 38.44
C PRO A 56 -30.00 -29.53 38.64
N PHE A 57 -31.13 -29.31 39.35
CA PHE A 57 -31.74 -27.99 39.54
C PHE A 57 -32.08 -27.69 41.00
N GLY A 58 -31.23 -28.12 41.94
CA GLY A 58 -31.48 -27.93 43.37
C GLY A 58 -30.29 -27.39 44.14
N GLY A 59 -30.11 -26.07 44.14
CA GLY A 59 -29.43 -25.36 45.23
C GLY A 59 -28.05 -24.77 44.93
N GLN A 60 -27.95 -23.46 45.13
CA GLN A 60 -26.76 -22.68 45.46
C GLN A 60 -25.84 -22.22 44.31
N GLY A 61 -26.21 -21.08 43.72
CA GLY A 61 -25.28 -19.97 43.44
C GLY A 61 -24.05 -20.23 42.56
N GLY A 62 -24.15 -21.07 41.53
CA GLY A 62 -23.11 -21.23 40.51
C GLY A 62 -23.40 -20.38 39.28
N ASP A 63 -22.41 -19.60 38.83
CA ASP A 63 -22.48 -18.76 37.64
C ASP A 63 -22.91 -19.56 36.39
N PRO A 64 -23.80 -19.01 35.54
CA PRO A 64 -24.20 -19.65 34.27
C PRO A 64 -23.02 -19.97 33.34
N SER A 65 -21.86 -19.30 33.51
CA SER A 65 -20.64 -19.56 32.76
C SER A 65 -20.03 -20.93 33.04
N ASP A 66 -20.16 -21.45 34.26
CA ASP A 66 -19.52 -22.70 34.67
C ASP A 66 -20.37 -23.92 34.32
N ILE A 67 -21.69 -23.74 34.22
CA ILE A 67 -22.61 -24.76 33.73
C ILE A 67 -22.53 -24.85 32.20
N PHE A 68 -22.41 -23.72 31.47
CA PHE A 68 -22.10 -23.75 30.03
C PHE A 68 -20.70 -24.30 29.76
N GLY A 69 -19.72 -23.99 30.61
CA GLY A 69 -18.36 -24.52 30.55
C GLY A 69 -18.30 -26.03 30.75
N ASN A 70 -19.14 -26.62 31.60
CA ASN A 70 -19.13 -28.06 31.88
C ASN A 70 -20.11 -28.88 31.00
N LEU A 71 -21.14 -28.25 30.43
CA LEU A 71 -22.03 -28.91 29.46
C LEU A 71 -21.44 -28.90 28.03
N PHE A 72 -20.72 -27.84 27.64
CA PHE A 72 -19.93 -27.80 26.41
C PHE A 72 -18.46 -28.22 26.61
N GLY A 73 -18.04 -28.44 27.85
CA GLY A 73 -16.73 -28.96 28.24
C GLY A 73 -16.81 -30.32 28.94
N GLY A 74 -17.71 -31.18 28.46
CA GLY A 74 -17.77 -32.58 28.84
C GLY A 74 -16.43 -33.28 28.57
N GLY A 75 -15.89 -33.90 29.62
CA GLY A 75 -14.63 -34.62 29.62
C GLY A 75 -14.50 -35.65 28.50
N GLY A 76 -13.50 -35.42 27.67
CA GLY A 76 -12.88 -36.37 26.76
C GLY A 76 -11.52 -35.76 26.47
N GLY A 77 -10.44 -36.49 26.71
CA GLY A 77 -9.08 -35.97 26.54
C GLY A 77 -8.98 -35.16 25.26
N CYS A 78 -8.36 -33.98 25.33
CA CYS A 78 -8.10 -33.12 24.18
C CYS A 78 -7.09 -33.81 23.26
N GLN A 79 -7.52 -34.91 22.65
CA GLN A 79 -6.77 -35.73 21.74
C GLN A 79 -6.96 -35.08 20.37
N GLY A 80 -6.05 -34.15 20.06
CA GLY A 80 -5.65 -33.81 18.71
C GLY A 80 -6.76 -33.36 17.76
N ARG A 81 -7.49 -32.28 18.07
CA ARG A 81 -8.12 -31.52 16.98
C ARG A 81 -6.99 -30.93 16.14
N ALA A 82 -6.80 -31.48 14.93
CA ALA A 82 -5.81 -30.96 13.99
C ALA A 82 -5.99 -29.43 13.89
N PRO A 83 -4.89 -28.65 13.94
CA PRO A 83 -4.99 -27.19 13.91
C PRO A 83 -5.80 -26.76 12.68
N GLY A 84 -6.70 -25.79 12.84
CA GLY A 84 -7.46 -25.24 11.72
C GLY A 84 -6.57 -24.55 10.68
N PRO A 85 -7.14 -24.13 9.53
CA PRO A 85 -6.45 -23.26 8.56
C PRO A 85 -5.94 -22.00 9.27
N SER A 86 -4.64 -21.73 9.16
CA SER A 86 -4.03 -20.53 9.73
C SER A 86 -3.30 -19.73 8.66
N ARG A 87 -3.44 -18.40 8.71
CA ARG A 87 -2.84 -17.50 7.74
C ARG A 87 -1.32 -17.46 7.92
N GLY A 88 -0.59 -17.48 6.81
CA GLY A 88 0.87 -17.33 6.82
C GLY A 88 1.30 -15.94 7.30
N GLY A 89 2.51 -15.87 7.86
CA GLY A 89 3.09 -14.59 8.31
C GLY A 89 3.41 -13.64 7.15
N ASN A 90 3.44 -12.33 7.43
CA ASN A 90 3.91 -11.37 6.44
C ASN A 90 5.42 -11.54 6.21
N ALA A 91 5.87 -11.28 4.99
CA ALA A 91 7.28 -11.19 4.63
C ALA A 91 7.67 -9.72 4.47
N GLU A 92 8.86 -9.35 4.93
CA GLU A 92 9.41 -8.00 4.73
C GLU A 92 10.66 -8.11 3.87
N HIS A 93 10.77 -7.25 2.86
CA HIS A 93 11.96 -7.20 2.03
C HIS A 93 12.30 -5.76 1.67
N GLN A 94 13.60 -5.46 1.57
CA GLN A 94 14.06 -4.16 1.11
C GLN A 94 14.47 -4.28 -0.35
N VAL A 95 14.01 -3.34 -1.18
CA VAL A 95 14.42 -3.24 -2.58
C VAL A 95 15.10 -1.91 -2.81
N GLU A 96 16.24 -1.93 -3.47
CA GLU A 96 16.96 -0.72 -3.85
C GLU A 96 16.66 -0.39 -5.32
N ILE A 97 16.31 0.87 -5.58
CA ILE A 97 16.07 1.39 -6.94
C ILE A 97 16.90 2.64 -7.21
N GLU A 98 17.15 2.88 -8.48
CA GLU A 98 17.83 4.11 -8.91
C GLU A 98 16.86 5.32 -8.84
N PHE A 99 17.40 6.51 -8.60
CA PHE A 99 16.60 7.74 -8.54
C PHE A 99 15.77 7.96 -9.81
N ALA A 100 16.34 7.67 -10.98
CA ALA A 100 15.64 7.81 -12.26
C ALA A 100 14.41 6.88 -12.35
N GLU A 101 14.49 5.68 -11.78
CA GLU A 101 13.37 4.73 -11.70
C GLU A 101 12.31 5.21 -10.72
N ALA A 102 12.73 5.79 -9.59
CA ALA A 102 11.82 6.40 -8.62
C ALA A 102 11.02 7.57 -9.24
N VAL A 103 11.67 8.40 -10.07
CA VAL A 103 11.06 9.54 -10.77
C VAL A 103 10.04 9.10 -11.82
N ARG A 104 10.36 8.09 -12.63
CA ARG A 104 9.52 7.65 -13.76
C ARG A 104 8.50 6.59 -13.39
N GLY A 105 8.75 5.84 -12.31
CA GLY A 105 8.09 4.58 -12.02
C GLY A 105 8.71 3.45 -12.86
N THR A 106 8.69 2.23 -12.32
CA THR A 106 9.25 1.04 -12.97
C THR A 106 8.52 -0.21 -12.52
N ASP A 107 8.55 -1.25 -13.35
CA ASP A 107 8.05 -2.59 -12.99
C ASP A 107 9.26 -3.48 -12.64
N LEU A 108 9.43 -3.77 -11.35
CA LEU A 108 10.52 -4.60 -10.85
C LEU A 108 10.12 -6.07 -10.89
N LYS A 109 11.01 -6.92 -11.38
CA LYS A 109 10.87 -8.38 -11.29
C LYS A 109 11.81 -8.87 -10.18
N LEU A 110 11.24 -9.19 -9.03
CA LEU A 110 12.00 -9.64 -7.86
C LEU A 110 11.90 -11.16 -7.74
N ARG A 111 12.97 -11.79 -7.24
CA ARG A 111 12.96 -13.21 -6.86
C ARG A 111 13.12 -13.29 -5.35
N ILE A 112 12.05 -13.65 -4.67
CA ILE A 112 11.97 -13.73 -3.20
C ILE A 112 11.58 -15.16 -2.86
N ASP A 113 12.37 -15.84 -2.02
CA ASP A 113 12.12 -17.22 -1.57
C ASP A 113 11.76 -18.19 -2.72
N ASN A 114 12.54 -18.13 -3.80
CA ASN A 114 12.34 -18.89 -5.04
C ASN A 114 11.05 -18.61 -5.82
N GLN A 115 10.26 -17.60 -5.43
CA GLN A 115 9.11 -17.11 -6.18
C GLN A 115 9.46 -15.84 -6.95
N GLN A 116 9.01 -15.75 -8.21
CA GLN A 116 9.07 -14.50 -8.97
C GLN A 116 7.87 -13.63 -8.63
N VAL A 117 8.14 -12.38 -8.27
CA VAL A 117 7.13 -11.38 -7.92
C VAL A 117 7.36 -10.14 -8.77
N ASN A 118 6.35 -9.77 -9.56
CA ASN A 118 6.34 -8.53 -10.31
C ASN A 118 5.75 -7.42 -9.44
N VAL A 119 6.48 -6.33 -9.29
CA VAL A 119 6.14 -5.23 -8.40
C VAL A 119 6.12 -3.94 -9.21
N LYS A 120 4.97 -3.29 -9.25
CA LYS A 120 4.83 -1.99 -9.88
C LYS A 120 5.19 -0.90 -8.89
N VAL A 121 6.29 -0.21 -9.13
CA VAL A 121 6.73 0.95 -8.36
C VAL A 121 6.13 2.21 -9.02
N PRO A 122 5.30 2.99 -8.30
CA PRO A 122 4.72 4.20 -8.85
C PRO A 122 5.78 5.29 -9.08
N SER A 123 5.53 6.17 -10.05
CA SER A 123 6.33 7.37 -10.26
C SER A 123 6.23 8.31 -9.06
N GLY A 124 7.35 8.92 -8.67
CA GLY A 124 7.43 9.77 -7.47
C GLY A 124 7.50 8.97 -6.17
N THR A 125 7.98 7.73 -6.24
CA THR A 125 8.26 6.95 -5.03
C THR A 125 9.40 7.61 -4.26
N VAL A 126 9.18 7.89 -2.97
CA VAL A 126 10.18 8.47 -2.07
C VAL A 126 10.96 7.39 -1.32
N ASP A 127 12.15 7.72 -0.85
CA ASP A 127 12.92 6.80 0.00
C ASP A 127 12.12 6.36 1.24
N GLY A 128 12.20 5.09 1.58
CA GLY A 128 11.45 4.48 2.68
C GLY A 128 9.99 4.15 2.37
N SER A 129 9.51 4.38 1.15
CA SER A 129 8.13 4.04 0.76
C SER A 129 7.83 2.56 0.94
N ARG A 130 6.66 2.24 1.51
CA ARG A 130 6.21 0.87 1.75
C ARG A 130 5.17 0.43 0.72
N LEU A 131 5.46 -0.65 -0.01
CA LEU A 131 4.55 -1.27 -0.97
C LEU A 131 4.05 -2.61 -0.43
N ARG A 132 2.73 -2.79 -0.36
CA ARG A 132 2.10 -4.04 0.12
C ARG A 132 1.58 -4.87 -1.05
N LEU A 133 2.05 -6.11 -1.13
CA LEU A 133 1.63 -7.10 -2.10
C LEU A 133 0.82 -8.19 -1.38
N LYS A 134 -0.50 -8.18 -1.62
CA LYS A 134 -1.43 -9.08 -0.93
C LYS A 134 -1.20 -10.53 -1.32
N GLY A 135 -1.15 -11.44 -0.34
CA GLY A 135 -1.03 -12.89 -0.59
C GLY A 135 0.31 -13.34 -1.18
N LYS A 136 1.35 -12.49 -1.11
CA LYS A 136 2.71 -12.78 -1.59
C LYS A 136 3.72 -12.97 -0.45
N GLY A 137 3.26 -13.03 0.80
CA GLY A 137 4.07 -13.36 1.97
C GLY A 137 4.22 -14.86 2.18
N HIS A 138 4.54 -15.27 3.40
CA HIS A 138 4.75 -16.68 3.73
C HIS A 138 3.47 -17.51 3.51
N PRO A 139 3.60 -18.80 3.11
CA PRO A 139 2.45 -19.69 2.95
C PRO A 139 1.74 -19.92 4.30
N GLY A 140 0.42 -20.07 4.25
CA GLY A 140 -0.38 -20.46 5.42
C GLY A 140 -0.31 -21.96 5.70
N THR A 141 -0.80 -22.39 6.87
CA THR A 141 -0.87 -23.80 7.24
C THR A 141 -2.30 -24.32 7.12
N ASN A 142 -2.45 -25.63 6.90
CA ASN A 142 -3.76 -26.32 6.79
C ASN A 142 -4.70 -25.69 5.76
N ASN A 143 -4.19 -25.38 4.56
CA ASN A 143 -4.90 -24.64 3.49
C ASN A 143 -5.33 -23.21 3.88
N GLY A 144 -4.70 -22.61 4.89
CA GLY A 144 -4.85 -21.19 5.19
C GLY A 144 -4.21 -20.28 4.13
N PRO A 145 -4.71 -19.04 3.98
CA PRO A 145 -4.19 -18.10 2.97
C PRO A 145 -2.75 -17.67 3.29
N ALA A 146 -2.02 -17.25 2.26
CA ALA A 146 -0.70 -16.66 2.44
C ALA A 146 -0.77 -15.30 3.18
N GLY A 147 0.34 -14.95 3.82
CA GLY A 147 0.57 -13.60 4.34
C GLY A 147 0.78 -12.57 3.21
N ASP A 148 1.09 -11.34 3.57
CA ASP A 148 1.43 -10.29 2.61
C ASP A 148 2.93 -10.05 2.54
N LEU A 149 3.41 -9.58 1.39
CA LEU A 149 4.78 -9.11 1.23
C LEU A 149 4.80 -7.59 1.35
N ILE A 150 5.58 -7.08 2.30
CA ILE A 150 5.79 -5.66 2.54
C ILE A 150 7.18 -5.32 2.02
N LEU A 151 7.22 -4.52 0.96
CA LEU A 151 8.46 -4.04 0.38
C LEU A 151 8.76 -2.64 0.88
N THR A 152 9.96 -2.43 1.43
CA THR A 152 10.46 -1.08 1.69
C THR A 152 11.38 -0.68 0.55
N VAL A 153 11.03 0.38 -0.16
CA VAL A 153 11.81 0.91 -1.27
C VAL A 153 12.91 1.81 -0.71
N LYS A 154 14.16 1.52 -1.06
CA LYS A 154 15.31 2.37 -0.83
C LYS A 154 15.69 3.05 -2.14
N VAL A 155 15.65 4.37 -2.18
CA VAL A 155 16.00 5.13 -3.38
C VAL A 155 17.45 5.57 -3.27
N ARG A 156 18.29 5.19 -4.23
CA ARG A 156 19.66 5.70 -4.28
C ARG A 156 19.67 7.21 -4.48
N PRO A 157 20.40 7.98 -3.65
CA PRO A 157 20.55 9.41 -3.87
C PRO A 157 21.23 9.69 -5.22
N ASP A 158 20.70 10.64 -5.98
CA ASP A 158 21.34 11.14 -7.19
C ASP A 158 22.34 12.26 -6.85
N ARG A 159 23.38 12.42 -7.66
CA ARG A 159 24.44 13.43 -7.43
C ARG A 159 24.03 14.84 -7.86
N ILE A 160 23.12 14.95 -8.81
CA ILE A 160 22.72 16.20 -9.47
C ILE A 160 21.30 16.58 -9.06
N PHE A 161 20.45 15.58 -8.87
CA PHE A 161 19.02 15.77 -8.70
C PHE A 161 18.54 15.46 -7.28
N THR A 162 17.52 16.19 -6.84
CA THR A 162 16.80 15.93 -5.60
C THR A 162 15.30 16.06 -5.84
N MET A 163 14.52 15.14 -5.31
CA MET A 163 13.06 15.16 -5.43
C MET A 163 12.46 15.99 -4.29
N GLN A 164 11.62 16.98 -4.60
CA GLN A 164 10.77 17.68 -3.64
C GLN A 164 9.32 17.59 -4.08
N GLY A 165 8.56 16.68 -3.46
CA GLY A 165 7.21 16.38 -3.88
C GLY A 165 7.19 15.86 -5.32
N ARG A 166 6.59 16.61 -6.25
CA ARG A 166 6.58 16.28 -7.68
C ARG A 166 7.66 17.02 -8.47
N ASP A 167 8.31 18.00 -7.86
CA ASP A 167 9.33 18.79 -8.52
C ASP A 167 10.71 18.17 -8.32
N ILE A 168 11.60 18.48 -9.26
CA ILE A 168 12.98 18.01 -9.25
C ILE A 168 13.88 19.22 -9.15
N LEU A 169 14.74 19.24 -8.15
CA LEU A 169 15.72 20.29 -7.95
C LEU A 169 17.06 19.84 -8.53
N CYS A 170 17.76 20.74 -9.19
CA CYS A 170 19.16 20.58 -9.54
C CYS A 170 19.88 21.91 -9.42
N GLN A 171 21.18 21.86 -9.14
CA GLN A 171 22.04 23.02 -9.21
C GLN A 171 22.85 22.98 -10.50
N VAL A 172 22.90 24.09 -11.23
CA VAL A 172 23.68 24.20 -12.47
C VAL A 172 24.69 25.32 -12.35
N GLU A 173 25.91 25.01 -12.76
CA GLU A 173 27.00 25.97 -12.81
C GLU A 173 26.83 26.92 -13.99
N VAL A 174 26.88 28.21 -13.71
CA VAL A 174 26.73 29.29 -14.70
C VAL A 174 27.99 30.15 -14.68
N PRO A 175 28.70 30.31 -15.81
CA PRO A 175 29.85 31.21 -15.87
C PRO A 175 29.46 32.64 -15.49
N LEU A 176 30.32 33.34 -14.74
CA LEU A 176 30.13 34.75 -14.37
C LEU A 176 29.75 35.63 -15.57
N THR A 177 30.40 35.44 -16.72
CA THR A 177 30.12 36.19 -17.94
C THR A 177 28.69 35.99 -18.45
N THR A 178 28.17 34.76 -18.40
CA THR A 178 26.78 34.45 -18.77
C THR A 178 25.78 35.02 -17.76
N ALA A 179 26.14 35.08 -16.48
CA ALA A 179 25.29 35.71 -15.47
C ALA A 179 25.21 37.23 -15.68
N LEU A 180 26.32 37.88 -16.01
CA LEU A 180 26.39 39.32 -16.27
C LEU A 180 25.71 39.69 -17.58
N LEU A 181 26.08 39.05 -18.69
CA LEU A 181 25.67 39.43 -20.06
C LEU A 181 24.40 38.71 -20.53
N GLY A 182 23.91 37.74 -19.77
CA GLY A 182 22.87 36.81 -20.21
C GLY A 182 23.41 35.80 -21.23
N GLY A 183 22.56 34.84 -21.60
CA GLY A 183 22.93 33.82 -22.58
C GLY A 183 22.06 32.58 -22.51
N LYS A 184 22.61 31.47 -23.00
CA LYS A 184 21.97 30.16 -22.92
C LYS A 184 22.95 29.17 -22.31
N ILE A 185 22.47 28.34 -21.38
CA ILE A 185 23.22 27.25 -20.79
C ILE A 185 22.50 25.93 -21.03
N GLU A 186 23.27 24.85 -21.03
CA GLU A 186 22.73 23.50 -21.08
C GLU A 186 22.45 23.01 -19.66
N VAL A 187 21.21 22.55 -19.43
CA VAL A 187 20.75 22.04 -18.14
C VAL A 187 20.48 20.53 -18.28
N PRO A 188 21.02 19.69 -17.39
CA PRO A 188 20.70 18.27 -17.36
C PRO A 188 19.26 18.09 -16.89
N THR A 189 18.49 17.24 -17.57
CA THR A 189 17.12 16.86 -17.20
C THR A 189 17.00 15.34 -17.22
N PHE A 190 15.94 14.78 -16.62
CA PHE A 190 15.68 13.34 -16.71
C PHE A 190 15.39 12.86 -18.13
N SER A 191 14.93 13.74 -19.03
CA SER A 191 14.65 13.41 -20.43
C SER A 191 15.84 13.61 -21.37
N GLY A 192 17.01 13.99 -20.86
CA GLY A 192 18.17 14.42 -21.65
C GLY A 192 18.58 15.85 -21.30
N LYS A 193 19.11 16.60 -22.25
CA LYS A 193 19.56 17.98 -22.02
C LYS A 193 18.51 19.00 -22.47
N ALA A 194 18.41 20.12 -21.77
CA ALA A 194 17.53 21.24 -22.13
C ALA A 194 18.30 22.55 -22.15
N MET A 195 17.98 23.44 -23.09
CA MET A 195 18.58 24.77 -23.15
C MET A 195 17.80 25.74 -22.26
N LEU A 196 18.46 26.33 -21.28
CA LEU A 196 17.90 27.35 -20.39
C LEU A 196 18.45 28.72 -20.79
N LYS A 197 17.55 29.67 -21.07
CA LYS A 197 17.92 31.07 -21.31
C LYS A 197 18.12 31.78 -19.97
N VAL A 198 19.34 32.20 -19.69
CA VAL A 198 19.70 33.00 -18.52
C VAL A 198 19.59 34.47 -18.91
N LYS A 199 18.89 35.27 -18.08
CA LYS A 199 18.78 36.72 -18.29
C LYS A 199 20.07 37.40 -17.84
N GLU A 200 20.36 38.56 -18.42
CA GLU A 200 21.40 39.46 -17.92
C GLU A 200 21.13 39.83 -16.46
N GLY A 201 22.21 40.04 -15.69
CA GLY A 201 22.12 40.32 -14.25
C GLY A 201 21.58 39.16 -13.40
N ALA A 202 21.66 37.92 -13.87
CA ALA A 202 21.23 36.75 -13.09
C ALA A 202 22.03 36.62 -11.79
N GLN A 203 21.34 36.27 -10.71
CA GLN A 203 21.93 36.22 -9.36
C GLN A 203 22.29 34.79 -8.95
N ASN A 204 23.29 34.65 -8.08
CA ASN A 204 23.64 33.36 -7.49
C ASN A 204 22.50 32.87 -6.59
N GLY A 205 22.16 31.58 -6.67
CA GLY A 205 21.02 30.98 -5.97
C GLY A 205 19.66 31.28 -6.59
N GLN A 206 19.61 32.04 -7.69
CA GLN A 206 18.35 32.31 -8.39
C GLN A 206 17.75 30.99 -8.91
N LYS A 207 16.46 30.78 -8.65
CA LYS A 207 15.73 29.58 -9.10
C LYS A 207 14.99 29.86 -10.40
N MET A 208 15.21 29.00 -11.39
CA MET A 208 14.55 29.03 -12.70
C MET A 208 13.74 27.75 -12.89
N ARG A 209 12.57 27.87 -13.53
CA ARG A 209 11.63 26.75 -13.65
C ARG A 209 11.55 26.24 -15.08
N LEU A 210 11.82 24.96 -15.27
CA LEU A 210 11.59 24.21 -16.50
C LEU A 210 10.30 23.40 -16.37
N ARG A 211 9.25 23.85 -17.05
CA ARG A 211 7.91 23.27 -16.92
C ARG A 211 7.85 21.84 -17.46
N GLY A 212 7.19 20.95 -16.72
CA GLY A 212 6.93 19.56 -17.14
C GLY A 212 8.17 18.67 -17.20
N LYS A 213 9.28 19.07 -16.55
CA LYS A 213 10.54 18.33 -16.50
C LYS A 213 10.83 17.67 -15.14
N GLY A 214 9.85 17.70 -14.23
CA GLY A 214 9.91 17.05 -12.92
C GLY A 214 9.46 15.58 -12.95
N VAL A 215 8.85 15.13 -11.85
CA VAL A 215 8.34 13.77 -11.70
C VAL A 215 7.26 13.48 -12.74
N ALA A 216 7.31 12.27 -13.32
CA ALA A 216 6.38 11.87 -14.36
C ALA A 216 4.91 11.97 -13.91
N ALA A 217 4.04 12.28 -14.85
CA ALA A 217 2.60 12.23 -14.66
C ALA A 217 2.17 10.80 -14.31
N ALA A 218 1.56 10.61 -13.14
CA ALA A 218 0.73 9.42 -12.92
C ALA A 218 -0.61 9.62 -13.65
N ARG A 219 -1.39 8.56 -13.85
CA ARG A 219 -2.69 8.65 -14.53
C ARG A 219 -3.55 9.76 -13.91
N GLY A 220 -3.94 10.74 -14.73
CA GLY A 220 -4.79 11.87 -14.33
C GLY A 220 -4.08 13.05 -13.65
N LEU A 221 -2.75 13.00 -13.47
CA LEU A 221 -1.96 14.09 -12.87
C LEU A 221 -1.04 14.76 -13.89
N VAL A 222 -0.73 16.03 -13.66
CA VAL A 222 0.27 16.77 -14.44
C VAL A 222 1.67 16.36 -13.99
N ALA A 223 2.63 16.33 -14.92
CA ALA A 223 4.04 16.17 -14.58
C ALA A 223 4.49 17.34 -13.69
N GLY A 224 5.42 17.09 -12.77
CA GLY A 224 6.02 18.17 -12.01
C GLY A 224 6.98 19.01 -12.85
N ASP A 225 7.56 20.03 -12.23
CA ASP A 225 8.53 20.92 -12.85
C ASP A 225 9.96 20.59 -12.40
N GLN A 226 10.95 20.99 -13.19
CA GLN A 226 12.34 20.99 -12.75
C GLN A 226 12.74 22.40 -12.33
N ILE A 227 13.22 22.55 -11.10
CA ILE A 227 13.71 23.79 -10.52
C ILE A 227 15.24 23.79 -10.59
N VAL A 228 15.77 24.69 -11.40
CA VAL A 228 17.20 24.87 -11.62
C VAL A 228 17.67 26.01 -10.74
N GLU A 229 18.54 25.73 -9.78
CA GLU A 229 19.23 26.74 -8.99
C GLU A 229 20.54 27.12 -9.67
N LEU A 230 20.71 28.41 -9.96
CA LEU A 230 21.93 28.89 -10.60
C LEU A 230 23.06 29.01 -9.58
N LYS A 231 24.19 28.38 -9.85
CA LYS A 231 25.44 28.55 -9.10
C LYS A 231 26.44 29.28 -9.97
N ILE A 232 26.67 30.56 -9.69
CA ILE A 232 27.61 31.35 -10.48
C ILE A 232 29.03 30.87 -10.17
N THR A 233 29.77 30.51 -11.21
CA THR A 233 31.16 30.07 -11.10
C THR A 233 32.11 31.17 -11.55
N ILE A 234 33.14 31.38 -10.74
CA ILE A 234 34.22 32.34 -10.99
C ILE A 234 35.45 31.55 -11.46
N PRO A 235 36.12 31.97 -12.54
CA PRO A 235 37.33 31.29 -13.01
C PRO A 235 38.43 31.34 -11.95
N LYS A 236 39.13 30.21 -11.75
CA LYS A 236 40.20 30.09 -10.74
C LYS A 236 41.45 30.89 -11.07
N SER A 237 41.65 31.23 -12.34
CA SER A 237 42.80 32.00 -12.82
C SER A 237 42.36 32.96 -13.91
N LEU A 238 43.06 34.09 -13.98
CA LEU A 238 42.79 35.17 -14.93
C LEU A 238 44.09 35.49 -15.68
N THR A 239 43.99 35.64 -16.99
CA THR A 239 45.09 36.15 -17.82
C THR A 239 45.34 37.64 -17.50
N PRO A 240 46.53 38.20 -17.81
CA PRO A 240 46.80 39.62 -17.59
C PRO A 240 45.72 40.52 -18.24
N LYS A 241 45.36 40.23 -19.49
CA LYS A 241 44.27 40.93 -20.19
C LYS A 241 42.92 40.80 -19.49
N ALA A 242 42.57 39.63 -18.95
CA ALA A 242 41.31 39.45 -18.24
C ALA A 242 41.26 40.25 -16.93
N LYS A 243 42.40 40.35 -16.22
CA LYS A 243 42.51 41.21 -15.02
C LYS A 243 42.30 42.68 -15.38
N GLU A 244 42.98 43.17 -16.42
CA GLU A 244 42.80 44.55 -16.89
C GLU A 244 41.34 44.87 -17.26
N LEU A 245 40.62 43.92 -17.87
CA LEU A 245 39.20 44.08 -18.20
C LEU A 245 38.31 44.12 -16.95
N ILE A 246 38.61 43.31 -15.94
CA ILE A 246 37.86 43.29 -14.68
C ILE A 246 38.11 44.57 -13.86
N GLU A 247 39.35 45.08 -13.80
CA GLU A 247 39.66 46.36 -13.15
C GLU A 247 38.97 47.54 -13.83
N LYS A 248 38.80 47.49 -15.16
CA LYS A 248 37.99 48.49 -15.88
C LYS A 248 36.52 48.36 -15.54
N LEU A 249 35.98 47.14 -15.49
CA LEU A 249 34.60 46.90 -15.10
C LEU A 249 34.33 47.39 -13.66
N GLU A 250 35.26 47.15 -12.73
CA GLU A 250 35.15 47.62 -11.34
C GLU A 250 35.00 49.15 -11.22
N LYS A 251 35.59 49.92 -12.14
CA LYS A 251 35.47 51.39 -12.14
C LYS A 251 34.14 51.89 -12.71
N GLU A 252 33.43 51.07 -13.46
CA GLU A 252 32.16 51.40 -14.12
C GLU A 252 30.94 50.93 -13.30
N LEU A 253 31.15 50.08 -12.30
CA LEU A 253 30.13 49.60 -11.35
C LEU A 253 30.00 50.53 -10.14
#